data_AF-A0A3D4Q6A3-F1
#
_entry.id   AF-A0A3D4Q6A3-F1
#
_cell.length_a   1.000
_cell.length_b   1.000
_cell.length_c   1.000
_cell.angle_alpha   90.00
_cell.angle_beta   90.00
_cell.angle_gamma   90.00
#
_symmetry.space_group_name_H-M   'P 1'
#
loop_
_entity.id
_entity.type
_entity.pdbx_description
1 polymer ?
#
loop_
_entity_poly.entity_id
_entity_poly.type
_entity_poly.pdbx_seq_one_letter_code
_entity_poly.pdbx_strand_id
1 'polypeptide(L)'
;MIETWRWFDLKDPVTLPKVAQAGATGIVSSLNEVATGEEWPLDKILARKNIIEGFGLKWTVIESIPVHNDIKTRTGNYAHYIENYKKSLINAGKAGVKVVCYNFMPVIDWTRTNLDYHLENTGSALRFDMVDFVAYDVFILQRNNAAQNYSTELVAEAEAYFNSMSGAQIALLEKNIIAGLPGGEGSYTRASIRAAISEFIELGE
;
A
#
# COMPACT_ATOMS: atom_id res chain seq x y z
N MET A 1 -14.19 18.01 16.13
CA MET A 1 -13.54 16.92 15.37
C MET A 1 -12.93 17.55 14.13
N ILE A 2 -11.82 17.02 13.60
CA ILE A 2 -11.32 17.42 12.27
C ILE A 2 -11.54 16.22 11.37
N GLU A 3 -12.59 16.27 10.57
CA GLU A 3 -12.94 15.25 9.59
C GLU A 3 -12.03 15.39 8.38
N THR A 4 -11.30 14.32 8.07
CA THR A 4 -10.33 14.29 6.96
C THR A 4 -10.69 13.23 5.93
N TRP A 5 -10.25 13.44 4.69
CA TRP A 5 -10.47 12.51 3.59
C TRP A 5 -9.17 12.24 2.85
N ARG A 6 -8.89 10.97 2.52
CA ARG A 6 -7.73 10.60 1.71
C ARG A 6 -7.98 10.88 0.24
N TRP A 7 -7.27 11.86 -0.31
CA TRP A 7 -7.35 12.27 -1.71
C TRP A 7 -5.98 12.08 -2.36
N PHE A 8 -5.93 11.33 -3.46
CA PHE A 8 -4.66 10.90 -4.05
C PHE A 8 -3.98 12.02 -4.84
N ASP A 9 -4.62 12.50 -5.91
CA ASP A 9 -4.13 13.57 -6.78
C ASP A 9 -5.24 14.04 -7.74
N LEU A 10 -4.89 14.86 -8.73
CA LEU A 10 -5.84 15.39 -9.72
C LEU A 10 -6.50 14.32 -10.62
N LYS A 11 -6.00 13.09 -10.63
CA LYS A 11 -6.57 11.94 -11.35
C LYS A 11 -7.51 11.12 -10.45
N ASP A 12 -7.63 11.44 -9.17
CA ASP A 12 -8.57 10.79 -8.26
C ASP A 12 -10.02 10.98 -8.76
N PRO A 13 -10.81 9.90 -8.95
CA PRO A 13 -12.21 10.03 -9.36
C PRO A 13 -13.09 10.78 -8.34
N VAL A 14 -12.64 10.84 -7.08
CA VAL A 14 -13.24 11.66 -6.02
C VAL A 14 -12.56 13.03 -6.00
N THR A 15 -13.19 14.01 -6.64
CA THR A 15 -12.67 15.38 -6.73
C THR A 15 -12.76 16.13 -5.39
N LEU A 16 -11.87 17.09 -5.14
CA LEU A 16 -11.89 17.95 -3.93
C LEU A 16 -13.26 18.62 -3.63
N PRO A 17 -14.04 19.11 -4.62
CA PRO A 17 -15.41 19.57 -4.35
C PRO A 17 -16.33 18.51 -3.75
N LYS A 18 -16.25 17.25 -4.22
CA LYS A 18 -17.02 16.13 -3.65
C LYS A 18 -16.59 15.83 -2.22
N VAL A 19 -15.29 15.91 -1.94
CA VAL A 19 -14.74 15.75 -0.59
C VAL A 19 -15.30 16.82 0.36
N ALA A 20 -15.30 18.08 -0.07
CA ALA A 20 -15.89 19.17 0.72
C ALA A 20 -17.40 18.99 0.93
N GLN A 21 -18.12 18.54 -0.10
CA GLN A 21 -19.56 18.22 -0.01
C GLN A 21 -19.86 17.07 0.96
N ALA A 22 -18.94 16.11 1.09
CA ALA A 22 -19.03 15.04 2.08
C ALA A 22 -18.82 15.53 3.52
N GLY A 23 -18.42 16.79 3.72
CA GLY A 23 -18.26 17.43 5.03
C GLY A 23 -16.85 17.38 5.60
N ALA A 24 -15.86 16.84 4.85
CA ALA A 24 -14.47 16.88 5.27
C ALA A 24 -13.94 18.32 5.20
N THR A 25 -13.16 18.71 6.20
CA THR A 25 -12.47 20.01 6.25
C THR A 25 -10.96 19.89 6.07
N GLY A 26 -10.43 18.67 6.23
CA GLY A 26 -9.03 18.33 5.99
C GLY A 26 -8.84 17.27 4.91
N ILE A 27 -7.64 17.26 4.33
CA ILE A 27 -7.18 16.30 3.35
C ILE A 27 -5.99 15.53 3.92
N VAL A 28 -6.05 14.22 3.72
CA VAL A 28 -4.91 13.32 3.80
C VAL A 28 -4.43 13.08 2.36
N SER A 29 -3.14 13.31 2.07
CA SER A 29 -2.61 13.14 0.71
C SER A 29 -1.12 12.78 0.71
N SER A 30 -0.55 12.46 -0.45
CA SER A 30 0.86 12.15 -0.64
C SER A 30 1.35 12.57 -2.04
N LEU A 31 2.65 12.75 -2.22
CA LEU A 31 3.25 13.02 -3.53
C LEU A 31 3.59 11.71 -4.25
N ASN A 32 2.57 11.01 -4.76
CA ASN A 32 2.72 9.73 -5.48
C ASN A 32 3.59 9.84 -6.75
N GLU A 33 3.80 11.07 -7.25
CA GLU A 33 4.68 11.38 -8.37
C GLU A 33 6.18 11.46 -8.01
N VAL A 34 6.53 11.42 -6.71
CA VAL A 34 7.92 11.37 -6.25
C VAL A 34 8.28 9.91 -5.98
N ALA A 35 9.37 9.44 -6.58
CA ALA A 35 9.81 8.06 -6.41
C ALA A 35 10.16 7.76 -4.94
N THR A 36 9.93 6.50 -4.53
CA THR A 36 10.26 6.04 -3.18
C THR A 36 11.74 6.27 -2.86
N GLY A 37 12.01 6.81 -1.67
CA GLY A 37 13.38 7.12 -1.21
C GLY A 37 13.91 8.49 -1.68
N GLU A 38 13.27 9.14 -2.66
CA GLU A 38 13.68 10.47 -3.11
C GLU A 38 13.23 11.57 -2.12
N GLU A 39 14.00 12.64 -2.06
CA GLU A 39 13.64 13.83 -1.30
C GLU A 39 12.35 14.44 -1.87
N TRP A 40 11.40 14.79 -1.00
CA TRP A 40 10.22 15.56 -1.38
C TRP A 40 10.58 17.04 -1.46
N PRO A 41 10.59 17.63 -2.68
CA PRO A 41 10.93 19.03 -2.86
C PRO A 41 9.88 19.95 -2.24
N LEU A 42 10.32 21.01 -1.56
CA LEU A 42 9.42 21.94 -0.87
C LEU A 42 8.39 22.57 -1.84
N ASP A 43 8.81 22.91 -3.07
CA ASP A 43 7.95 23.47 -4.10
C ASP A 43 6.83 22.52 -4.52
N LYS A 44 7.09 21.21 -4.62
CA LYS A 44 6.04 20.21 -4.90
C LYS A 44 5.03 20.10 -3.77
N ILE A 45 5.49 20.12 -2.51
CA ILE A 45 4.60 20.11 -1.33
C ILE A 45 3.74 21.37 -1.33
N LEU A 46 4.32 22.54 -1.57
CA LEU A 46 3.59 23.80 -1.63
C LEU A 46 2.59 23.84 -2.80
N ALA A 47 2.96 23.31 -3.97
CA ALA A 47 2.05 23.23 -5.12
C ALA A 47 0.83 22.37 -4.81
N ARG A 48 1.02 21.18 -4.22
CA ARG A 48 -0.06 20.30 -3.78
C ARG A 48 -0.94 20.96 -2.71
N LYS A 49 -0.31 21.61 -1.74
CA LYS A 49 -1.00 22.35 -0.68
C LYS A 49 -1.88 23.47 -1.26
N ASN A 50 -1.35 24.26 -2.18
CA ASN A 50 -2.08 25.36 -2.82
C ASN A 50 -3.30 24.86 -3.60
N ILE A 51 -3.20 23.72 -4.29
CA ILE A 51 -4.35 23.08 -4.95
C ILE A 51 -5.42 22.75 -3.92
N ILE A 52 -5.07 22.06 -2.84
CA ILE A 52 -6.01 21.65 -1.78
C ILE A 52 -6.68 22.88 -1.15
N GLU A 53 -5.90 23.88 -0.78
CA GLU A 53 -6.38 25.11 -0.12
C GLU A 53 -7.20 26.01 -1.04
N GLY A 54 -6.96 25.95 -2.36
CA GLY A 54 -7.78 26.61 -3.37
C GLY A 54 -9.25 26.15 -3.38
N PHE A 55 -9.55 24.96 -2.84
CA PHE A 55 -10.91 24.45 -2.66
C PHE A 55 -11.45 24.65 -1.24
N GLY A 56 -10.79 25.47 -0.40
CA GLY A 56 -11.22 25.75 0.96
C GLY A 56 -10.97 24.62 1.96
N LEU A 57 -10.19 23.60 1.57
CA LEU A 57 -9.79 22.46 2.41
C LEU A 57 -8.39 22.70 2.97
N LYS A 58 -7.99 21.98 4.03
CA LYS A 58 -6.62 22.04 4.57
C LYS A 58 -5.88 20.74 4.32
N TRP A 59 -4.63 20.78 3.86
CA TRP A 59 -3.80 19.59 3.90
C TRP A 59 -3.33 19.33 5.33
N THR A 60 -3.92 18.35 6.01
CA THR A 60 -3.72 18.10 7.44
C THR A 60 -2.72 16.99 7.73
N VAL A 61 -2.72 15.92 6.92
CA VAL A 61 -1.90 14.72 7.14
C VAL A 61 -1.26 14.29 5.83
N ILE A 62 0.02 13.89 5.89
CA ILE A 62 0.66 13.16 4.80
C ILE A 62 0.45 11.66 5.02
N GLU A 63 -0.12 10.95 4.05
CA GLU A 63 -0.22 9.47 4.07
C GLU A 63 0.07 8.89 2.68
N SER A 64 1.31 8.49 2.40
CA SER A 64 2.49 8.44 3.29
C SER A 64 3.71 9.11 2.65
N ILE A 65 4.77 9.35 3.43
CA ILE A 65 6.12 9.42 2.87
C ILE A 65 6.64 7.98 2.88
N PRO A 66 6.85 7.35 1.71
CA PRO A 66 7.19 5.93 1.64
C PRO A 66 8.59 5.65 2.21
N VAL A 67 8.74 4.53 2.94
CA VAL A 67 10.01 4.10 3.53
C VAL A 67 10.65 3.07 2.61
N HIS A 68 11.75 3.45 1.95
CA HIS A 68 12.43 2.58 0.98
C HIS A 68 12.86 1.23 1.59
N ASN A 69 12.76 0.14 0.81
CA ASN A 69 13.10 -1.21 1.27
C ASN A 69 14.54 -1.34 1.79
N ASP A 70 15.55 -0.73 1.15
CA ASP A 70 16.93 -0.61 1.70
C ASP A 70 16.96 -0.15 3.17
N ILE A 71 16.06 0.75 3.60
CA ILE A 71 15.96 1.16 5.02
C ILE A 71 15.46 0.00 5.88
N LYS A 72 14.43 -0.72 5.40
CA LYS A 72 13.81 -1.86 6.10
C LYS A 72 14.80 -3.03 6.24
N THR A 73 15.63 -3.27 5.23
CA THR A 73 16.61 -4.35 5.18
C THR A 73 17.99 -3.94 5.71
N ARG A 74 18.24 -2.64 5.88
CA ARG A 74 19.55 -2.06 6.21
C ARG A 74 20.64 -2.46 5.20
N THR A 75 20.28 -2.53 3.91
CA THR A 75 21.18 -2.84 2.80
C THR A 75 21.32 -1.66 1.84
N GLY A 76 22.18 -1.78 0.82
CA GLY A 76 22.27 -0.81 -0.27
C GLY A 76 22.50 0.64 0.19
N ASN A 77 21.65 1.55 -0.31
CA ASN A 77 21.76 3.00 -0.12
C ASN A 77 20.93 3.51 1.07
N TYR A 78 20.62 2.67 2.06
CA TYR A 78 19.75 3.01 3.18
C TYR A 78 20.11 4.33 3.88
N ALA A 79 21.40 4.62 4.04
CA ALA A 79 21.87 5.86 4.69
C ALA A 79 21.48 7.11 3.89
N HIS A 80 21.57 7.04 2.56
CA HIS A 80 21.13 8.12 1.67
C HIS A 80 19.61 8.33 1.75
N TYR A 81 18.84 7.24 1.71
CA TYR A 81 17.39 7.32 1.80
C TYR A 81 16.89 7.83 3.16
N ILE A 82 17.59 7.52 4.26
CA ILE A 82 17.32 8.13 5.57
C ILE A 82 17.51 9.64 5.52
N GLU A 83 18.57 10.13 4.88
CA GLU A 83 18.80 11.58 4.74
C GLU A 83 17.72 12.24 3.88
N ASN A 84 17.32 11.62 2.77
CA ASN A 84 16.20 12.12 1.96
C ASN A 84 14.89 12.15 2.76
N TYR A 85 14.59 11.10 3.52
CA TYR A 85 13.40 11.03 4.37
C TYR A 85 13.39 12.17 5.41
N LYS A 86 14.51 12.44 6.08
CA LYS A 86 14.66 13.57 7.01
C LYS A 86 14.38 14.91 6.32
N LYS A 87 14.94 15.13 5.13
CA LYS A 87 14.70 16.37 4.36
C LYS A 87 13.23 16.51 3.95
N SER A 88 12.58 15.42 3.54
CA SER A 88 11.14 15.41 3.25
C SER A 88 10.30 15.83 4.45
N LEU A 89 10.63 15.31 5.66
CA LEU A 89 9.96 15.74 6.90
C LEU A 89 10.20 17.21 7.23
N ILE A 90 11.44 17.70 7.06
CA ILE A 90 11.77 19.13 7.25
C ILE A 90 10.97 20.00 6.28
N ASN A 91 10.90 19.62 5.00
CA ASN A 91 10.16 20.36 3.97
C ASN A 91 8.65 20.34 4.23
N ALA A 92 8.08 19.20 4.66
CA ALA A 92 6.70 19.10 5.10
C ALA A 92 6.41 20.04 6.28
N GLY A 93 7.31 20.06 7.27
CA GLY A 93 7.25 20.97 8.41
C GLY A 93 7.30 22.45 8.01
N LYS A 94 8.19 22.83 7.07
CA LYS A 94 8.25 24.19 6.49
C LYS A 94 6.97 24.57 5.75
N ALA A 95 6.36 23.63 5.04
CA ALA A 95 5.06 23.82 4.38
C ALA A 95 3.88 23.85 5.37
N GLY A 96 4.12 23.51 6.64
CA GLY A 96 3.11 23.53 7.71
C GLY A 96 2.27 22.25 7.83
N VAL A 97 2.64 21.17 7.12
CA VAL A 97 1.99 19.86 7.26
C VAL A 97 2.79 19.03 8.26
N LYS A 98 2.27 18.91 9.49
CA LYS A 98 3.06 18.45 10.66
C LYS A 98 2.75 17.02 11.10
N VAL A 99 1.81 16.35 10.44
CA VAL A 99 1.44 14.97 10.75
C VAL A 99 1.77 14.12 9.53
N VAL A 100 2.57 13.07 9.76
CA VAL A 100 2.98 12.12 8.72
C VAL A 100 2.63 10.72 9.20
N CYS A 101 1.73 10.07 8.48
CA CYS A 101 1.41 8.66 8.59
C CYS A 101 2.38 7.86 7.70
N TYR A 102 2.94 6.79 8.24
CA TYR A 102 3.84 5.88 7.53
C TYR A 102 3.64 4.45 8.05
N ASN A 103 4.16 3.48 7.31
CA ASN A 103 4.21 2.08 7.73
C ASN A 103 5.64 1.52 7.57
N PHE A 104 5.88 0.36 8.17
CA PHE A 104 7.13 -0.38 8.04
C PHE A 104 6.85 -1.82 7.59
N MET A 105 5.84 -2.00 6.74
CA MET A 105 5.47 -3.31 6.24
C MET A 105 6.52 -3.77 5.21
N PRO A 106 7.11 -4.96 5.40
CA PRO A 106 8.08 -5.50 4.46
C PRO A 106 7.37 -6.04 3.21
N VAL A 107 7.97 -5.82 2.04
CA VAL A 107 7.54 -6.31 0.73
C VAL A 107 6.18 -5.75 0.26
N ILE A 108 5.08 -6.10 0.90
CA ILE A 108 3.71 -5.75 0.48
C ILE A 108 3.07 -4.87 1.55
N ASP A 109 2.35 -3.84 1.09
CA ASP A 109 1.50 -3.03 1.95
C ASP A 109 0.21 -3.80 2.33
N TRP A 110 -0.81 -3.11 2.85
CA TRP A 110 -2.10 -3.72 3.21
C TRP A 110 -2.63 -4.72 2.16
N THR A 111 -2.80 -5.99 2.54
CA THR A 111 -3.12 -7.09 1.61
C THR A 111 -4.60 -7.51 1.68
N ARG A 112 -5.21 -7.83 0.53
CA ARG A 112 -6.56 -8.40 0.39
C ARG A 112 -6.55 -9.49 -0.68
N THR A 113 -7.40 -10.49 -0.52
CA THR A 113 -7.55 -11.58 -1.51
C THR A 113 -8.65 -11.29 -2.53
N ASN A 114 -9.65 -10.49 -2.13
CA ASN A 114 -10.73 -10.06 -2.99
C ASN A 114 -10.99 -8.55 -2.82
N LEU A 115 -11.02 -7.84 -3.96
CA LEU A 115 -11.22 -6.38 -4.03
C LEU A 115 -12.66 -5.96 -4.35
N ASP A 116 -13.54 -6.91 -4.67
CA ASP A 116 -14.92 -6.68 -5.09
C ASP A 116 -15.85 -7.78 -4.55
N TYR A 117 -15.76 -8.05 -3.25
CA TYR A 117 -16.60 -9.06 -2.61
C TYR A 117 -18.02 -8.53 -2.43
N HIS A 118 -18.96 -9.02 -3.24
CA HIS A 118 -20.36 -8.60 -3.17
C HIS A 118 -21.05 -9.08 -1.89
N LEU A 119 -21.64 -8.15 -1.16
CA LEU A 119 -22.46 -8.45 0.01
C LEU A 119 -23.89 -8.80 -0.44
N GLU A 120 -24.58 -9.65 0.31
CA GLU A 120 -25.88 -10.21 -0.06
C GLU A 120 -26.95 -9.16 -0.44
N ASN A 121 -26.92 -7.98 0.18
CA ASN A 121 -27.97 -6.97 0.04
C ASN A 121 -27.46 -5.52 -0.15
N THR A 122 -26.16 -5.31 -0.37
CA THR A 122 -25.55 -3.97 -0.45
C THR A 122 -24.43 -3.91 -1.49
N GLY A 123 -23.51 -2.94 -1.39
CA GLY A 123 -22.35 -2.81 -2.27
C GLY A 123 -21.31 -3.92 -2.09
N SER A 124 -20.13 -3.72 -2.67
CA SER A 124 -19.01 -4.63 -2.46
C SER A 124 -18.10 -4.17 -1.32
N ALA A 125 -17.31 -5.10 -0.78
CA ALA A 125 -16.33 -4.88 0.26
C ALA A 125 -14.97 -5.48 -0.12
N LEU A 126 -13.91 -4.99 0.51
CA LEU A 126 -12.62 -5.66 0.49
C LEU A 126 -12.63 -6.85 1.44
N ARG A 127 -12.11 -8.00 1.03
CA ARG A 127 -12.06 -9.21 1.84
C ARG A 127 -10.65 -9.81 1.86
N PHE A 128 -10.26 -10.28 3.04
CA PHE A 128 -9.13 -11.19 3.21
C PHE A 128 -9.71 -12.53 3.64
N ASP A 129 -9.44 -13.57 2.85
CA ASP A 129 -9.80 -14.94 3.16
C ASP A 129 -8.53 -15.77 3.31
N MET A 130 -8.48 -16.58 4.36
CA MET A 130 -7.28 -17.36 4.66
C MET A 130 -7.08 -18.52 3.67
N VAL A 131 -8.15 -19.16 3.17
CA VAL A 131 -8.07 -20.22 2.16
C VAL A 131 -7.56 -19.66 0.84
N ASP A 132 -8.08 -18.50 0.41
CA ASP A 132 -7.54 -17.78 -0.76
C ASP A 132 -6.04 -17.48 -0.58
N PHE A 133 -5.64 -16.98 0.60
CA PHE A 133 -4.26 -16.60 0.86
C PHE A 133 -3.31 -17.81 0.89
N VAL A 134 -3.71 -18.92 1.51
CA VAL A 134 -2.92 -20.17 1.51
C VAL A 134 -2.86 -20.76 0.10
N ALA A 135 -3.95 -20.70 -0.67
CA ALA A 135 -3.96 -21.12 -2.06
C ALA A 135 -2.92 -20.35 -2.88
N TYR A 136 -2.86 -19.02 -2.66
CA TYR A 136 -1.83 -18.19 -3.25
C TYR A 136 -0.43 -18.55 -2.76
N ASP A 137 -0.16 -18.53 -1.46
CA ASP A 137 1.20 -18.67 -0.91
C ASP A 137 1.82 -20.05 -1.22
N VAL A 138 1.04 -21.12 -1.08
CA VAL A 138 1.50 -22.51 -1.23
C VAL A 138 1.50 -22.97 -2.70
N PHE A 139 0.45 -22.69 -3.47
CA PHE A 139 0.28 -23.31 -4.80
C PHE A 139 0.54 -22.36 -5.97
N ILE A 140 0.31 -21.05 -5.81
CA ILE A 140 0.52 -20.05 -6.87
C ILE A 140 1.92 -19.42 -6.77
N LEU A 141 2.20 -18.75 -5.65
CA LEU A 141 3.49 -18.17 -5.32
C LEU A 141 4.54 -19.26 -5.12
N GLN A 142 4.15 -20.37 -4.48
CA GLN A 142 5.01 -21.49 -4.12
C GLN A 142 6.22 -21.01 -3.31
N ARG A 143 5.95 -20.25 -2.25
CA ARG A 143 6.98 -19.82 -1.31
C ARG A 143 7.59 -21.04 -0.63
N ASN A 144 8.92 -21.04 -0.51
CA ASN A 144 9.65 -22.17 0.06
C ASN A 144 9.13 -22.49 1.47
N ASN A 145 8.82 -23.76 1.72
CA ASN A 145 8.29 -24.28 2.99
C ASN A 145 6.97 -23.64 3.47
N ALA A 146 6.22 -22.95 2.59
CA ALA A 146 5.00 -22.23 2.96
C ALA A 146 3.97 -23.08 3.72
N ALA A 147 3.75 -24.32 3.28
CA ALA A 147 2.79 -25.23 3.90
C ALA A 147 3.04 -25.48 5.40
N GLN A 148 4.28 -25.34 5.87
CA GLN A 148 4.63 -25.53 7.28
C GLN A 148 4.15 -24.39 8.19
N ASN A 149 3.74 -23.26 7.60
CA ASN A 149 3.20 -22.11 8.35
C ASN A 149 1.69 -22.20 8.58
N TYR A 150 1.04 -23.27 8.12
CA TYR A 150 -0.41 -23.46 8.17
C TYR A 150 -0.76 -24.82 8.75
N SER A 151 -2.02 -25.00 9.19
CA SER A 151 -2.50 -26.31 9.62
C SER A 151 -2.69 -27.24 8.42
N THR A 152 -2.58 -28.55 8.65
CA THR A 152 -2.76 -29.57 7.61
C THR A 152 -4.14 -29.51 6.97
N GLU A 153 -5.17 -29.19 7.75
CA GLU A 153 -6.56 -29.09 7.30
C GLU A 153 -6.72 -27.88 6.37
N LEU A 154 -6.14 -26.74 6.75
CA LEU A 154 -6.20 -25.51 5.96
C LEU A 154 -5.45 -25.63 4.64
N VAL A 155 -4.30 -26.32 4.63
CA VAL A 155 -3.56 -26.60 3.38
C VAL A 155 -4.38 -27.51 2.47
N ALA A 156 -5.01 -28.56 3.00
CA ALA A 156 -5.86 -29.47 2.21
C ALA A 156 -7.10 -28.75 1.64
N GLU A 157 -7.72 -27.87 2.42
CA GLU A 157 -8.83 -27.03 1.95
C GLU A 157 -8.39 -26.08 0.83
N ALA A 158 -7.25 -25.39 1.01
CA ALA A 158 -6.68 -24.50 0.01
C ALA A 158 -6.27 -25.23 -1.28
N GLU A 159 -5.78 -26.47 -1.17
CA GLU A 159 -5.45 -27.32 -2.32
C GLU A 159 -6.71 -27.69 -3.12
N ALA A 160 -7.76 -28.13 -2.43
CA ALA A 160 -9.04 -28.45 -3.05
C ALA A 160 -9.63 -27.21 -3.74
N TYR A 161 -9.57 -26.05 -3.08
CA TYR A 161 -10.02 -24.80 -3.66
C TYR A 161 -9.19 -24.39 -4.88
N PHE A 162 -7.86 -24.40 -4.78
CA PHE A 162 -6.94 -24.11 -5.90
C PHE A 162 -7.22 -24.99 -7.12
N ASN A 163 -7.41 -26.30 -6.92
CA ASN A 163 -7.73 -27.24 -7.99
C ASN A 163 -9.09 -26.99 -8.65
N SER A 164 -10.00 -26.27 -7.97
CA SER A 164 -11.28 -25.85 -8.52
C SER A 164 -11.23 -24.51 -9.27
N MET A 165 -10.17 -23.72 -9.09
CA MET A 165 -10.02 -22.40 -9.70
C MET A 165 -9.69 -22.52 -11.20
N SER A 166 -10.33 -21.68 -12.01
CA SER A 166 -9.91 -21.43 -13.38
C SER A 166 -8.60 -20.63 -13.42
N GLY A 167 -7.87 -20.70 -14.54
CA GLY A 167 -6.67 -19.88 -14.75
C GLY A 167 -6.91 -18.37 -14.61
N ALA A 168 -8.12 -17.89 -14.95
CA ALA A 168 -8.50 -16.49 -14.77
C ALA A 168 -8.67 -16.12 -13.29
N GLN A 169 -9.24 -17.01 -12.47
CA GLN A 169 -9.37 -16.81 -11.02
C GLN A 169 -7.99 -16.83 -10.34
N ILE A 170 -7.10 -17.73 -10.75
CA ILE A 170 -5.72 -17.80 -10.25
C ILE A 170 -4.99 -16.48 -10.53
N ALA A 171 -5.07 -15.99 -11.77
CA ALA A 171 -4.45 -14.73 -12.17
C ALA A 171 -5.05 -13.51 -11.43
N LEU A 172 -6.37 -13.51 -11.19
CA LEU A 172 -7.04 -12.46 -10.45
C LEU A 172 -6.63 -12.44 -8.97
N LEU A 173 -6.57 -13.60 -8.32
CA LEU A 173 -6.14 -13.72 -6.92
C LEU A 173 -4.70 -13.23 -6.76
N GLU A 174 -3.80 -13.69 -7.63
CA GLU A 174 -2.41 -13.23 -7.64
C GLU A 174 -2.34 -11.72 -7.84
N LYS A 175 -3.05 -11.18 -8.84
CA LYS A 175 -3.12 -9.74 -9.08
C LYS A 175 -3.58 -8.97 -7.84
N ASN A 176 -4.64 -9.43 -7.16
CA ASN A 176 -5.17 -8.75 -5.98
C ASN A 176 -4.15 -8.69 -4.84
N ILE A 177 -3.37 -9.76 -4.64
CA ILE A 177 -2.38 -9.82 -3.56
C ILE A 177 -1.11 -9.01 -3.90
N ILE A 178 -0.64 -9.04 -5.15
CA ILE A 178 0.64 -8.39 -5.52
C ILE A 178 0.50 -6.94 -6.01
N ALA A 179 -0.70 -6.49 -6.36
CA ALA A 179 -0.89 -5.16 -6.95
C ALA A 179 -0.61 -4.00 -5.97
N GLY A 180 -0.63 -4.26 -4.67
CA GLY A 180 -0.66 -3.22 -3.65
C GLY A 180 -2.01 -2.47 -3.67
N LEU A 181 -2.53 -2.12 -2.49
CA LEU A 181 -3.69 -1.23 -2.44
C LEU A 181 -3.28 0.21 -2.81
N PRO A 182 -4.21 1.05 -3.30
CA PRO A 182 -3.93 2.45 -3.61
C PRO A 182 -3.18 3.16 -2.46
N GLY A 183 -1.98 3.67 -2.76
CA GLY A 183 -1.09 4.30 -1.79
C GLY A 183 0.08 3.43 -1.27
N GLY A 184 0.29 2.23 -1.83
CA GLY A 184 1.45 1.37 -1.55
C GLY A 184 2.65 1.56 -2.50
N GLU A 185 3.79 0.94 -2.16
CA GLU A 185 5.04 1.00 -2.93
C GLU A 185 5.07 -0.01 -4.10
N GLY A 186 4.83 0.48 -5.32
CA GLY A 186 5.15 -0.24 -6.57
C GLY A 186 4.35 -1.52 -6.85
N SER A 187 4.57 -2.09 -8.04
CA SER A 187 3.96 -3.35 -8.48
C SER A 187 4.99 -4.46 -8.56
N TYR A 188 4.72 -5.62 -7.96
CA TYR A 188 5.60 -6.79 -8.08
C TYR A 188 5.13 -7.74 -9.18
N THR A 189 6.08 -8.51 -9.72
CA THR A 189 5.82 -9.80 -10.39
C THR A 189 5.96 -10.94 -9.38
N ARG A 190 5.47 -12.15 -9.73
CA ARG A 190 5.69 -13.36 -8.92
C ARG A 190 7.17 -13.59 -8.58
N ALA A 191 8.06 -13.39 -9.55
CA ALA A 191 9.50 -13.61 -9.33
C ALA A 191 10.08 -12.57 -8.36
N SER A 192 9.78 -11.29 -8.56
CA SER A 192 10.32 -10.22 -7.71
C SER A 192 9.78 -10.27 -6.28
N ILE A 193 8.50 -10.63 -6.09
CA ILE A 193 7.92 -10.74 -4.75
C ILE A 193 8.50 -11.92 -3.98
N ARG A 194 8.76 -13.06 -4.64
CA ARG A 194 9.45 -14.20 -4.02
C ARG A 194 10.85 -13.81 -3.57
N ALA A 195 11.61 -13.14 -4.43
CA ALA A 195 12.96 -12.69 -4.10
C ALA A 195 12.95 -11.74 -2.89
N ALA A 196 12.04 -10.76 -2.88
CA ALA A 196 11.90 -9.84 -1.76
C ALA A 196 11.51 -10.55 -0.46
N ILE A 197 10.57 -11.51 -0.49
CA ILE A 197 10.21 -12.30 0.69
C ILE A 197 11.41 -13.10 1.20
N SER A 198 12.17 -13.73 0.32
CA SER A 198 13.37 -14.49 0.70
C SER A 198 14.42 -13.61 1.37
N GLU A 199 14.69 -12.41 0.85
CA GLU A 199 15.61 -11.44 1.47
C GLU A 199 15.19 -11.11 2.91
N PHE A 200 13.90 -10.86 3.15
CA PHE A 200 13.41 -10.57 4.50
C PHE A 200 13.40 -11.78 5.45
N ILE A 201 13.23 -13.00 4.94
CA ILE A 201 13.35 -14.22 5.74
C ILE A 201 14.80 -14.40 6.21
N GLU A 202 15.77 -14.24 5.30
CA GLU A 202 17.20 -14.36 5.61
C GLU A 202 17.68 -13.34 6.66
N LEU A 203 17.04 -12.16 6.74
CA LEU A 203 17.34 -11.16 7.77
C LEU A 203 16.78 -11.50 9.16
N GLY A 204 15.79 -12.40 9.22
CA GLY A 204 15.12 -12.79 10.46
C GLY A 204 15.72 -14.01 11.17
N GLU A 205 16.63 -14.72 10.49
CA GLU A 205 17.44 -15.83 11.04
C GLU A 205 18.70 -15.32 11.76
#